data_AF-A0A920W6T8-F1
#
_entry.id   AF-A0A920W6T8-F1
#
_cell.length_a   1.000
_cell.length_b   1.000
_cell.length_c   1.000
_cell.angle_alpha   90.00
_cell.angle_beta   90.00
_cell.angle_gamma   90.00
#
_symmetry.space_group_name_H-M   'P 1'
#
loop_
_entity.id
_entity.type
_entity.pdbx_description
1 polymer ?
#
loop_
_entity_poly.entity_id
_entity_poly.type
_entity_poly.pdbx_seq_one_letter_code
_entity_poly.pdbx_strand_id
1 'polypeptide(L)'
;MVTPRVVRLFRVSTLREFQRCIQEVVVGLDPRSKKAAAVIVPTRSASEQVRSMLAKRDVAECVPAIVSRASWYEWLRLRLPSQPNVLTPIQRQVLAARAASDAVAAGFPPPFELKPGLSAELLSFYDDLHRYRRSTDAFERLIVKDLEETADTDRGAKRLLKQSLFLAEAFRGPMNIEGPLSRLLTNNSSKLVVGTRVV
;
A
#
# COMPACT_ATOMS: atom_id res chain seq x y z
N MET A 1 -15.51 -16.92 9.92
CA MET A 1 -16.37 -17.32 8.79
C MET A 1 -16.09 -16.37 7.63
N VAL A 2 -15.33 -16.78 6.62
CA VAL A 2 -14.99 -15.89 5.48
C VAL A 2 -16.22 -15.76 4.60
N THR A 3 -16.79 -14.57 4.51
CA THR A 3 -17.89 -14.32 3.58
C THR A 3 -17.35 -14.42 2.15
N PRO A 4 -17.98 -15.21 1.26
CA PRO A 4 -17.52 -15.34 -0.12
C PRO A 4 -17.55 -13.98 -0.82
N ARG A 5 -16.45 -13.64 -1.49
CA ARG A 5 -16.36 -12.44 -2.30
C ARG A 5 -17.14 -12.67 -3.59
N VAL A 6 -18.27 -11.98 -3.74
CA VAL A 6 -19.00 -11.95 -5.00
C VAL A 6 -18.36 -10.89 -5.90
N VAL A 7 -17.87 -11.31 -7.07
CA VAL A 7 -17.32 -10.42 -8.09
C VAL A 7 -18.28 -10.41 -9.28
N ARG A 8 -18.75 -9.23 -9.65
CA ARG A 8 -19.53 -9.02 -10.87
C ARG A 8 -18.70 -8.18 -11.83
N LEU A 9 -18.53 -8.66 -13.05
CA LEU A 9 -17.84 -7.94 -14.12
C LEU A 9 -18.88 -7.35 -15.06
N PHE A 10 -18.73 -6.06 -15.38
CA PHE A 10 -19.58 -5.35 -16.32
C PHE A 10 -18.75 -5.05 -17.56
N ARG A 11 -19.16 -5.60 -18.71
CA ARG A 11 -18.55 -5.27 -20.00
C ARG A 11 -19.34 -4.15 -20.63
N VAL A 12 -18.65 -3.08 -21.00
CA VAL A 12 -19.22 -1.88 -21.62
C VAL A 12 -18.37 -1.50 -22.82
N SER A 13 -18.98 -0.91 -23.83
CA SER A 13 -18.33 -0.56 -25.09
C SER A 13 -17.89 0.90 -25.16
N THR A 14 -18.46 1.76 -24.30
CA THR A 14 -18.16 3.19 -24.26
C THR A 14 -18.00 3.72 -22.85
N LEU A 15 -17.34 4.88 -22.73
CA LEU A 15 -17.23 5.60 -21.47
C LEU A 15 -18.61 6.02 -20.91
N ARG A 16 -19.55 6.41 -21.78
CA ARG A 16 -20.90 6.79 -21.36
C ARG A 16 -21.65 5.60 -20.76
N GLU A 17 -21.52 4.41 -21.35
CA GLU A 17 -22.08 3.18 -20.80
C GLU A 17 -21.43 2.78 -19.47
N PHE A 18 -20.11 2.96 -19.34
CA PHE A 18 -19.39 2.76 -18.09
C PHE A 18 -19.94 3.67 -16.97
N GLN A 19 -20.08 4.97 -17.26
CA GLN A 19 -20.63 5.97 -16.34
C GLN A 19 -22.07 5.64 -15.93
N ARG A 20 -22.92 5.26 -16.90
CA ARG A 20 -24.30 4.82 -16.65
C ARG A 20 -24.35 3.58 -15.76
N CYS A 21 -23.49 2.59 -16.02
CA CYS A 21 -23.41 1.38 -15.22
C CYS A 21 -23.07 1.67 -13.76
N ILE A 22 -22.11 2.58 -13.50
CA ILE A 22 -21.80 3.03 -12.14
C ILE A 22 -23.03 3.67 -11.48
N GLN A 23 -23.72 4.57 -12.19
CA GLN A 23 -24.94 5.22 -11.66
C GLN A 23 -26.01 4.19 -11.30
N GLU A 24 -26.30 3.24 -12.18
CA GLU A 24 -27.32 2.21 -11.97
C GLU A 24 -27.00 1.33 -10.74
N VAL A 25 -25.74 0.90 -10.62
CA VAL A 25 -25.28 0.13 -9.44
C VAL A 25 -25.46 0.96 -8.18
N VAL A 26 -25.04 2.24 -8.18
CA VAL A 26 -25.14 3.10 -7.00
C VAL A 26 -26.60 3.39 -6.63
N VAL A 27 -27.45 3.69 -7.60
CA VAL A 27 -28.88 3.99 -7.37
C VAL A 27 -29.60 2.77 -6.79
N GLY A 28 -29.30 1.58 -7.30
CA GLY A 28 -29.90 0.31 -6.86
C GLY A 28 -29.50 -0.16 -5.47
N LEU A 29 -28.53 0.47 -4.82
CA LEU A 29 -28.20 0.18 -3.41
C LEU A 29 -29.22 0.82 -2.46
N ASP A 30 -29.57 0.11 -1.39
CA ASP A 30 -30.32 0.69 -0.29
C ASP A 30 -29.48 1.76 0.47
N PRO A 31 -30.11 2.69 1.21
CA PRO A 31 -29.38 3.77 1.90
C PRO A 31 -28.28 3.30 2.87
N ARG A 32 -28.45 2.14 3.54
CA ARG A 32 -27.46 1.62 4.47
C ARG A 32 -26.26 1.07 3.70
N SER A 33 -26.51 0.32 2.63
CA SER A 33 -25.44 -0.16 1.73
C SER A 33 -24.70 0.98 1.05
N LYS A 34 -25.38 2.07 0.68
CA LYS A 34 -24.73 3.28 0.14
C LYS A 34 -23.70 3.85 1.12
N LYS A 35 -24.05 4.02 2.41
CA LYS A 35 -23.12 4.53 3.44
C LYS A 35 -21.91 3.61 3.70
N ALA A 36 -22.10 2.31 3.50
CA ALA A 36 -21.07 1.28 3.70
C ALA A 36 -20.25 0.97 2.44
N ALA A 37 -20.65 1.47 1.27
CA ALA A 37 -20.00 1.19 0.00
C ALA A 37 -18.99 2.27 -0.40
N ALA A 38 -18.04 1.89 -1.27
CA ALA A 38 -17.14 2.81 -1.92
C ALA A 38 -16.96 2.51 -3.41
N VAL A 39 -16.85 3.57 -4.19
CA VAL A 39 -16.44 3.55 -5.60
C VAL A 39 -14.96 3.90 -5.66
N ILE A 40 -14.14 2.92 -6.01
CA ILE A 40 -12.68 3.09 -6.09
C ILE A 40 -12.30 3.47 -7.52
N VAL A 41 -11.57 4.56 -7.67
CA VAL A 41 -11.11 5.09 -8.97
C VAL A 41 -9.59 5.29 -8.97
N PRO A 42 -8.95 5.42 -10.15
CA PRO A 42 -7.48 5.49 -10.23
C PRO A 42 -6.88 6.73 -9.56
N THR A 43 -7.54 7.90 -9.69
CA THR A 43 -6.99 9.19 -9.26
C THR A 43 -7.99 10.01 -8.46
N ARG A 44 -7.48 11.02 -7.75
CA ARG A 44 -8.33 12.00 -7.07
C ARG A 44 -9.21 12.76 -8.06
N SER A 45 -8.66 13.19 -9.20
CA SER A 45 -9.44 13.90 -10.23
C SER A 45 -10.57 13.04 -10.81
N ALA A 46 -10.33 11.73 -10.98
CA ALA A 46 -11.40 10.80 -11.37
C ALA A 46 -12.50 10.70 -10.29
N SER A 47 -12.13 10.86 -9.01
CA SER A 47 -13.11 10.86 -7.91
C SER A 47 -14.05 12.06 -8.02
N GLU A 48 -13.49 13.23 -8.31
CA GLU A 48 -14.28 14.45 -8.51
C GLU A 48 -15.20 14.35 -9.74
N GLN A 49 -14.71 13.75 -10.82
CA GLN A 49 -15.54 13.51 -12.01
C GLN A 49 -16.73 12.58 -11.70
N VAL A 50 -16.51 11.50 -10.96
CA VAL A 50 -17.59 10.59 -10.55
C VAL A 50 -18.56 11.29 -9.58
N ARG A 51 -18.07 12.12 -8.65
CA ARG A 51 -18.92 12.94 -7.76
C ARG A 51 -19.82 13.86 -8.56
N SER A 52 -19.25 14.60 -9.51
CA SER A 52 -19.99 15.49 -10.41
C SER A 52 -21.02 14.73 -11.25
N MET A 53 -20.65 13.55 -11.76
CA MET A 53 -21.53 12.68 -12.53
C MET A 53 -22.71 12.14 -11.71
N LEU A 54 -22.50 11.77 -10.44
CA LEU A 54 -23.58 11.30 -9.56
C LEU A 54 -24.50 12.44 -9.11
N ALA A 55 -23.95 13.63 -8.84
CA ALA A 55 -24.74 14.79 -8.42
C ALA A 55 -25.77 15.20 -9.49
N LYS A 56 -25.46 15.03 -10.78
CA LYS A 56 -26.38 15.33 -11.90
C LYS A 56 -27.64 14.47 -11.95
N ARG A 57 -27.70 13.35 -11.22
CA ARG A 57 -28.85 12.43 -11.18
C ARG A 57 -29.74 12.61 -9.95
N ASP A 58 -29.54 13.69 -9.20
CA ASP A 58 -30.26 13.98 -7.95
C ASP A 58 -30.24 12.82 -6.94
N VAL A 59 -29.07 12.16 -6.81
CA VAL A 59 -28.81 11.15 -5.79
C VAL A 59 -28.56 11.86 -4.44
N ALA A 60 -29.51 12.68 -4.00
CA ALA A 60 -29.26 13.75 -3.04
C ALA A 60 -29.06 13.28 -1.59
N GLU A 61 -29.60 12.13 -1.19
CA GLU A 61 -29.62 11.81 0.25
C GLU A 61 -28.53 10.85 0.71
N CYS A 62 -28.00 10.01 -0.19
CA CYS A 62 -26.92 9.10 0.16
C CYS A 62 -26.14 8.64 -1.06
N VAL A 63 -24.87 9.01 -1.13
CA VAL A 63 -23.92 8.49 -2.13
C VAL A 63 -22.82 7.68 -1.42
N PRO A 64 -22.31 6.61 -2.06
CA PRO A 64 -21.15 5.90 -1.56
C PRO A 64 -19.92 6.80 -1.55
N ALA A 65 -18.92 6.41 -0.76
CA ALA A 65 -17.67 7.12 -0.77
C ALA A 65 -16.95 6.95 -2.12
N ILE A 66 -16.55 8.06 -2.73
CA ILE A 66 -15.77 8.02 -3.98
C ILE A 66 -14.32 8.32 -3.62
N VAL A 67 -13.46 7.34 -3.83
CA VAL A 67 -12.08 7.33 -3.31
C VAL A 67 -11.09 6.86 -4.37
N SER A 68 -9.89 7.43 -4.33
CA SER A 68 -8.71 6.83 -4.93
C SER A 68 -8.21 5.64 -4.10
N ARG A 69 -7.28 4.85 -4.64
CA ARG A 69 -6.61 3.79 -3.85
C ARG A 69 -5.99 4.32 -2.55
N ALA A 70 -5.35 5.50 -2.59
CA ALA A 70 -4.72 6.09 -1.41
C ALA A 70 -5.77 6.52 -0.37
N SER A 71 -6.84 7.19 -0.80
CA SER A 71 -7.91 7.63 0.11
C SER A 71 -8.82 6.50 0.58
N TRP A 72 -8.86 5.37 -0.13
CA TRP A 72 -9.55 4.16 0.31
C TRP A 72 -8.98 3.60 1.62
N TYR A 73 -7.65 3.59 1.78
CA TYR A 73 -7.03 3.13 3.02
C TYR A 73 -7.37 4.03 4.20
N GLU A 74 -7.36 5.35 4.00
CA GLU A 74 -7.80 6.29 5.04
C GLU A 74 -9.29 6.10 5.36
N TRP A 75 -10.13 5.90 4.34
CA TRP A 75 -11.56 5.65 4.54
C TRP A 75 -11.84 4.38 5.35
N LEU A 76 -11.05 3.31 5.15
CA LEU A 76 -11.10 2.09 5.94
C LEU A 76 -10.58 2.31 7.36
N ARG A 77 -9.45 3.01 7.51
CA ARG A 77 -8.84 3.33 8.80
C ARG A 77 -9.81 4.04 9.73
N LEU A 78 -10.51 5.06 9.22
CA LEU A 78 -11.49 5.84 9.99
C LEU A 78 -12.70 5.01 10.46
N ARG A 79 -12.91 3.80 9.90
CA ARG A 79 -13.98 2.87 10.29
C ARG A 79 -13.53 1.78 11.26
N LEU A 80 -12.24 1.70 11.57
CA LEU A 80 -11.75 0.75 12.56
C LEU A 80 -12.09 1.25 13.97
N PRO A 81 -12.52 0.37 14.90
CA PRO A 81 -12.78 0.74 16.29
C PRO A 81 -11.55 1.37 16.98
N SER A 82 -10.36 0.85 16.67
CA SER A 82 -9.07 1.40 17.07
C SER A 82 -8.33 1.88 15.82
N GLN A 83 -8.34 3.19 15.58
CA GLN A 83 -7.69 3.77 14.42
C GLN A 83 -6.17 3.67 14.59
N PRO A 84 -5.45 2.92 13.73
CA PRO A 84 -3.99 2.88 13.81
C PRO A 84 -3.43 4.28 13.51
N ASN A 85 -2.35 4.67 14.19
CA ASN A 85 -1.62 5.87 13.83
C ASN A 85 -0.86 5.63 12.52
N VAL A 86 -1.23 6.38 11.49
CA VAL A 86 -0.50 6.38 10.21
C VAL A 86 0.61 7.41 10.32
N LEU A 87 1.82 6.98 10.02
CA LEU A 87 2.96 7.87 10.00
C LEU A 87 2.88 8.84 8.83
N THR A 88 3.18 10.10 9.11
CA THR A 88 3.32 11.12 8.08
C THR A 88 4.56 10.84 7.21
N PRO A 89 4.64 11.39 5.99
CA PRO A 89 5.83 11.25 5.15
C PRO A 89 7.13 11.68 5.86
N ILE A 90 7.06 12.76 6.64
CA ILE A 90 8.19 13.27 7.43
C ILE A 90 8.57 12.27 8.53
N GLN A 91 7.61 11.73 9.28
CA GLN A 91 7.89 10.72 10.31
C GLN A 91 8.54 9.47 9.71
N ARG A 92 8.06 9.02 8.54
CA ARG A 92 8.64 7.89 7.81
C ARG A 92 10.07 8.17 7.38
N GLN A 93 10.35 9.38 6.90
CA GLN A 93 11.70 9.78 6.52
C GLN A 93 12.66 9.84 7.73
N VAL A 94 12.19 10.34 8.87
CA VAL A 94 12.97 10.34 10.12
C VAL A 94 13.30 8.90 10.55
N LEU A 95 12.35 7.98 10.48
CA LEU A 95 12.60 6.57 10.77
C LEU A 95 13.54 5.93 9.75
N ALA A 96 13.47 6.31 8.47
CA ALA A 96 14.40 5.84 7.44
C ALA A 96 15.83 6.29 7.71
N ALA A 97 16.02 7.57 8.06
CA ALA A 97 17.33 8.11 8.43
C ALA A 97 17.89 7.43 9.69
N ARG A 98 17.02 7.16 10.68
CA ARG A 98 17.40 6.44 11.89
C ARG A 98 17.84 5.00 11.58
N ALA A 99 17.04 4.27 10.80
CA ALA A 99 17.33 2.89 10.42
C ALA A 99 18.63 2.77 9.63
N ALA A 100 18.92 3.73 8.73
CA ALA A 100 20.20 3.81 8.05
C ALA A 100 21.37 3.99 9.02
N SER A 101 21.21 4.85 10.04
CA SER A 101 22.23 5.05 11.06
C SER A 101 22.45 3.81 11.93
N ASP A 102 21.37 3.11 12.29
CA ASP A 102 21.43 1.87 13.07
C ASP A 102 22.12 0.75 12.26
N ALA A 103 21.88 0.64 10.95
CA ALA A 103 22.58 -0.32 10.08
C ALA A 103 24.10 -0.05 10.00
N VAL A 104 24.51 1.23 9.94
CA VAL A 104 25.93 1.59 10.00
C VAL A 104 26.54 1.20 11.35
N ALA A 105 25.84 1.48 12.45
CA ALA A 105 26.29 1.12 13.80
C ALA A 105 26.37 -0.42 14.00
N ALA A 106 25.52 -1.18 13.31
CA ALA A 106 25.55 -2.65 13.29
C ALA A 106 26.67 -3.24 12.41
N GLY A 107 27.52 -2.41 11.79
CA GLY A 107 28.65 -2.87 10.99
C GLY A 107 28.35 -3.08 9.51
N PHE A 108 27.22 -2.57 9.01
CA PHE A 108 26.84 -2.63 7.60
C PHE A 108 26.92 -1.24 6.95
N PRO A 109 28.11 -0.63 6.76
CA PRO A 109 28.20 0.69 6.16
C PRO A 109 27.85 0.64 4.65
N PRO A 110 27.09 1.62 4.12
CA PRO A 110 26.83 1.72 2.70
C PRO A 110 28.10 2.06 1.91
N PRO A 111 28.19 1.70 0.61
CA PRO A 111 29.30 2.10 -0.27
C PRO A 111 29.17 3.54 -0.80
N PHE A 112 28.37 4.39 -0.14
CA PHE A 112 28.07 5.77 -0.52
C PHE A 112 27.81 6.63 0.72
N GLU A 113 27.85 7.94 0.57
CA GLU A 113 27.50 8.88 1.64
C GLU A 113 25.98 9.02 1.79
N LEU A 114 25.48 8.90 3.03
CA LEU A 114 24.07 9.07 3.36
C LEU A 114 23.69 10.55 3.39
N LYS A 115 23.35 11.11 2.22
CA LYS A 115 22.80 12.47 2.11
C LYS A 115 21.32 12.49 2.52
N PRO A 116 20.79 13.58 3.10
CA PRO A 116 19.39 13.66 3.52
C PRO A 116 18.37 13.28 2.42
N GLY A 117 18.60 13.68 1.17
CA GLY A 117 17.73 13.31 0.04
C GLY A 117 17.68 11.81 -0.25
N LEU A 118 18.75 11.07 0.08
CA LEU A 118 18.84 9.63 -0.17
C LEU A 118 17.92 8.83 0.78
N SER A 119 17.61 9.36 1.96
CA SER A 119 16.66 8.73 2.89
C SER A 119 15.25 8.59 2.29
N ALA A 120 14.83 9.55 1.46
CA ALA A 120 13.55 9.48 0.75
C ALA A 120 13.55 8.40 -0.34
N GLU A 121 14.66 8.26 -1.06
CA GLU A 121 14.84 7.21 -2.07
C GLU A 121 14.89 5.81 -1.45
N LEU A 122 15.58 5.65 -0.32
CA LEU A 122 15.58 4.41 0.46
C LEU A 122 14.16 3.99 0.86
N LEU A 123 13.36 4.96 1.31
CA LEU A 123 11.96 4.74 1.66
C LEU A 123 11.10 4.38 0.45
N SER A 124 11.32 5.02 -0.71
CA SER A 124 10.63 4.67 -1.96
C SER A 124 10.95 3.24 -2.39
N PHE A 125 12.21 2.82 -2.29
CA PHE A 125 12.61 1.45 -2.61
C PHE A 125 11.96 0.44 -1.66
N TYR A 126 11.92 0.73 -0.36
CA TYR A 126 11.19 -0.08 0.62
C TYR A 126 9.70 -0.20 0.27
N ASP A 127 9.05 0.91 -0.07
CA ASP A 127 7.63 0.92 -0.44
C ASP A 127 7.36 0.12 -1.72
N ASP A 128 8.27 0.17 -2.70
CA ASP A 128 8.16 -0.63 -3.92
C ASP A 128 8.35 -2.13 -3.66
N LEU A 129 9.30 -2.53 -2.82
CA LEU A 129 9.47 -3.94 -2.41
C LEU A 129 8.17 -4.51 -1.81
N HIS A 130 7.58 -3.77 -0.87
CA HIS A 130 6.32 -4.17 -0.23
C HIS A 130 5.13 -4.11 -1.19
N ARG A 131 5.10 -3.16 -2.12
CA ARG A 131 4.07 -3.06 -3.16
C ARG A 131 4.02 -4.32 -4.03
N TYR A 132 5.17 -4.91 -4.34
CA TYR A 132 5.28 -6.17 -5.09
C TYR A 132 5.16 -7.43 -4.21
N ARG A 133 4.75 -7.28 -2.94
CA ARG A 133 4.64 -8.36 -1.94
C ARG A 133 5.92 -9.17 -1.75
N ARG A 134 7.08 -8.55 -1.92
CA ARG A 134 8.35 -9.14 -1.52
C ARG A 134 8.61 -8.75 -0.06
N SER A 135 8.99 -9.72 0.77
CA SER A 135 9.52 -9.41 2.10
C SER A 135 10.98 -8.97 1.99
N THR A 136 11.45 -8.21 2.97
CA THR A 136 12.88 -7.90 3.14
C THR A 136 13.73 -9.18 3.10
N ASP A 137 13.26 -10.26 3.73
CA ASP A 137 13.94 -11.57 3.69
C ASP A 137 13.96 -12.21 2.30
N ALA A 138 12.93 -11.99 1.48
CA ALA A 138 12.91 -12.47 0.11
C ALA A 138 13.86 -11.65 -0.79
N PHE A 139 13.91 -10.34 -0.58
CA PHE A 139 14.88 -9.45 -1.24
C PHE A 139 16.31 -9.88 -0.91
N GLU A 140 16.63 -10.04 0.37
CA GLU A 140 17.96 -10.42 0.83
C GLU A 140 18.36 -11.80 0.28
N ARG A 141 17.52 -12.82 0.46
CA ARG A 141 17.84 -14.19 0.01
C ARG A 141 18.10 -14.29 -1.49
N LEU A 142 17.36 -13.52 -2.31
CA LEU A 142 17.50 -13.57 -3.76
C LEU A 142 18.73 -12.78 -4.23
N ILE A 143 18.93 -11.58 -3.70
CA ILE A 143 19.97 -10.67 -4.22
C ILE A 143 21.34 -10.93 -3.60
N VAL A 144 21.40 -11.23 -2.30
CA VAL A 144 22.68 -11.50 -1.62
C VAL A 144 23.33 -12.75 -2.18
N LYS A 145 22.55 -13.83 -2.33
CA LYS A 145 23.07 -15.11 -2.83
C LYS A 145 23.69 -14.98 -4.22
N ASP A 146 22.99 -14.33 -5.15
CA ASP A 146 23.46 -14.16 -6.53
C ASP A 146 24.73 -13.28 -6.59
N LEU A 147 24.85 -12.29 -5.69
CA LEU A 147 25.99 -11.38 -5.66
C LEU A 147 27.22 -11.95 -4.94
N GLU A 148 27.03 -12.78 -3.90
CA GLU A 148 28.12 -13.44 -3.18
C GLU A 148 28.95 -14.33 -4.11
N GLU A 149 28.31 -15.04 -5.04
CA GLU A 149 28.97 -15.95 -5.99
C GLU A 149 29.94 -15.22 -6.94
N THR A 150 29.75 -13.91 -7.18
CA THR A 150 30.54 -13.13 -8.16
C THR A 150 31.34 -11.98 -7.54
N ALA A 151 31.15 -11.69 -6.25
CA ALA A 151 31.77 -10.54 -5.58
C ALA A 151 33.31 -10.60 -5.51
N ASP A 152 33.90 -11.80 -5.55
CA ASP A 152 35.36 -11.95 -5.51
C ASP A 152 36.04 -11.60 -6.83
N THR A 153 35.32 -11.68 -7.94
CA THR A 153 35.85 -11.47 -9.29
C THR A 153 35.37 -10.16 -9.91
N ASP A 154 34.23 -9.62 -9.48
CA ASP A 154 33.66 -8.37 -10.00
C ASP A 154 33.54 -7.29 -8.90
N ARG A 155 34.27 -6.18 -9.07
CA ARG A 155 34.24 -5.03 -8.15
C ARG A 155 32.85 -4.37 -8.09
N GLY A 156 32.12 -4.37 -9.20
CA GLY A 156 30.73 -3.91 -9.28
C GLY A 156 29.80 -4.79 -8.46
N ALA A 157 29.90 -6.12 -8.60
CA ALA A 157 29.15 -7.07 -7.79
C ALA A 157 29.48 -6.90 -6.30
N LYS A 158 30.76 -6.75 -5.95
CA LYS A 158 31.20 -6.47 -4.57
C LYS A 158 30.58 -5.20 -3.99
N ARG A 159 30.47 -4.14 -4.79
CA ARG A 159 29.85 -2.88 -4.36
C ARG A 159 28.34 -3.02 -4.19
N LEU A 160 27.67 -3.70 -5.14
CA LEU A 160 26.24 -3.99 -5.05
C LEU A 160 25.90 -4.90 -3.88
N LEU A 161 26.76 -5.86 -3.55
CA LEU A 161 26.60 -6.73 -2.38
C LEU A 161 26.63 -5.90 -1.09
N LYS A 162 27.64 -5.03 -0.92
CA LYS A 162 27.72 -4.11 0.22
C LYS A 162 26.48 -3.21 0.34
N GLN A 163 26.02 -2.66 -0.78
CA GLN A 163 24.79 -1.86 -0.81
C GLN A 163 23.57 -2.69 -0.39
N SER A 164 23.42 -3.91 -0.92
CA SER A 164 22.27 -4.77 -0.65
C SER A 164 22.22 -5.23 0.81
N LEU A 165 23.37 -5.55 1.40
CA LEU A 165 23.48 -5.89 2.83
C LEU A 165 23.12 -4.70 3.73
N PHE A 166 23.61 -3.50 3.41
CA PHE A 166 23.19 -2.28 4.11
C PHE A 166 21.68 -2.05 4.02
N LEU A 167 21.08 -2.20 2.83
CA LEU A 167 19.64 -2.02 2.63
C LEU A 167 18.83 -3.06 3.41
N ALA A 168 19.23 -4.33 3.36
CA ALA A 168 18.56 -5.40 4.10
C ALA A 168 18.54 -5.11 5.60
N GLU A 169 19.68 -4.69 6.16
CA GLU A 169 19.77 -4.36 7.58
C GLU A 169 18.95 -3.10 7.93
N ALA A 170 19.04 -2.04 7.13
CA ALA A 170 18.23 -0.84 7.34
C ALA A 170 16.72 -1.13 7.28
N PHE A 171 16.29 -2.08 6.45
CA PHE A 171 14.88 -2.46 6.31
C PHE A 171 14.38 -3.40 7.42
N ARG A 172 15.27 -4.08 8.15
CA ARG A 172 14.90 -4.87 9.34
C ARG A 172 14.64 -4.03 10.58
N GLY A 173 15.25 -2.83 10.63
CA GLY A 173 15.16 -1.90 11.75
C GLY A 173 13.78 -1.27 11.95
N PRO A 174 13.67 -0.08 12.56
CA PRO A 174 12.38 0.55 12.88
C PRO A 174 11.55 0.93 11.64
N MET A 175 12.11 0.81 10.43
CA MET A 175 11.39 0.88 9.16
C MET A 175 10.56 -0.37 8.84
N ASN A 176 10.85 -1.51 9.47
CA ASN A 176 9.98 -2.69 9.50
C ASN A 176 8.76 -2.38 10.37
N ILE A 177 8.02 -1.37 9.93
CA ILE A 177 6.69 -1.04 10.35
C ILE A 177 5.82 -2.02 9.59
N GLU A 178 6.01 -3.28 9.97
CA GLU A 178 4.89 -4.12 10.22
C GLU A 178 4.01 -3.41 11.27
N GLY A 179 3.31 -2.35 10.86
CA GLY A 179 2.27 -1.72 11.65
C GLY A 179 1.24 -2.80 11.99
N PRO A 180 0.41 -2.62 13.03
CA PRO A 180 -0.48 -3.66 13.56
C PRO A 180 -1.31 -4.41 12.50
N LEU A 181 -1.52 -3.83 11.32
CA LEU A 181 -2.17 -4.47 10.16
C LEU A 181 -1.38 -5.62 9.49
N SER A 182 -0.06 -5.65 9.55
CA SER A 182 0.76 -6.71 8.93
C SER A 182 0.96 -7.90 9.87
N ARG A 183 1.14 -7.69 11.18
CA ARG A 183 1.01 -8.77 12.20
C ARG A 183 -0.39 -9.38 12.22
N LEU A 184 -1.43 -8.60 11.88
CA LEU A 184 -2.80 -9.11 11.63
C LEU A 184 -2.94 -9.89 10.32
N LEU A 185 -1.97 -9.83 9.41
CA LEU A 185 -1.99 -10.55 8.12
C LEU A 185 -0.99 -11.72 8.08
N THR A 186 0.11 -11.67 8.84
CA THR A 186 1.10 -12.76 8.95
C THR A 186 0.73 -13.76 10.05
N ASN A 187 0.07 -13.31 11.12
CA ASN A 187 -0.40 -14.20 12.20
C ASN A 187 -1.88 -14.60 12.07
N ASN A 188 -2.50 -14.30 10.94
CA ASN A 188 -3.92 -14.56 10.70
C ASN A 188 -4.15 -15.04 9.26
N SER A 189 -3.51 -16.16 8.90
CA SER A 189 -4.00 -17.07 7.84
C SER A 189 -5.38 -17.68 8.18
N SER A 190 -6.08 -17.14 9.17
CA SER A 190 -7.43 -17.50 9.55
C SER A 190 -8.13 -16.32 10.22
N LYS A 191 -9.10 -15.71 9.52
CA LYS A 191 -10.13 -14.80 10.07
C LYS A 191 -9.71 -13.34 10.26
N LEU A 192 -9.84 -12.54 9.20
CA LEU A 192 -10.45 -11.21 9.37
C LEU A 192 -11.55 -11.02 8.32
N VAL A 193 -12.76 -10.88 8.82
CA VAL A 193 -14.03 -10.84 8.10
C VAL A 193 -14.52 -9.42 8.24
N VAL A 194 -14.45 -8.64 7.17
CA VAL A 194 -15.21 -7.39 7.06
C VAL A 194 -16.47 -7.73 6.30
N GLY A 195 -17.59 -7.73 7.01
CA GLY A 195 -18.89 -8.16 6.52
C GLY A 195 -19.40 -7.27 5.40
N THR A 196 -19.49 -7.84 4.21
CA THR A 196 -20.46 -7.43 3.21
C THR A 196 -21.52 -8.51 3.15
N ARG A 197 -22.77 -8.22 3.50
CA ARG A 197 -23.88 -9.05 3.06
C ARG A 197 -25.00 -8.15 2.56
N VAL A 198 -25.27 -8.32 1.28
CA VAL A 198 -26.53 -7.99 0.64
C VAL A 198 -27.43 -9.20 0.86
N VAL A 199 -28.52 -9.01 1.60
CA VAL A 199 -29.88 -9.36 1.19
C VAL A 199 -30.76 -8.20 1.62
#